data_AF-A0A848WLG1-F1
#
_entry.id   AF-A0A848WLG1-F1
#
_cell.length_a   1.000
_cell.length_b   1.000
_cell.length_c   1.000
_cell.angle_alpha   90.00
_cell.angle_beta   90.00
_cell.angle_gamma   90.00
#
_symmetry.space_group_name_H-M   'P 1'
#
loop_
_entity.id
_entity.type
_entity.pdbx_description
1 polymer ?
#
loop_
_entity_poly.entity_id
_entity_poly.type
_entity_poly.pdbx_seq_one_letter_code
_entity_poly.pdbx_strand_id
1 'polypeptide(L)' 'GYGIPTEGMKDAVRLLAQTEGLLFDPVYSGKGLDGLIDQIKKGYFDGMTNVVFLHTGGSAALFGYPDAFDLPGYI' A
#
# COMPACT_ATOMS: atom_id res chain seq x y z
N GLY A 1 4.50 3.98 14.16
CA GLY A 1 5.47 2.93 14.59
C GLY A 1 5.41 1.74 13.65
N TYR A 2 6.22 0.71 13.90
CA TYR A 2 6.18 -0.56 13.15
C TYR A 2 4.82 -1.25 13.32
N GLY A 3 4.29 -1.86 12.25
CA GLY A 3 3.00 -2.56 12.28
C GLY A 3 1.75 -1.68 12.40
N ILE A 4 1.90 -0.36 12.60
CA ILE A 4 0.77 0.57 12.74
C ILE A 4 0.36 1.09 11.36
N PRO A 5 -0.90 0.92 10.93
CA PRO A 5 -1.44 1.50 9.70
C PRO A 5 -1.34 3.03 9.67
N THR A 6 -1.28 3.61 8.47
CA THR A 6 -1.31 5.06 8.23
C THR A 6 -2.36 5.38 7.17
N GLU A 7 -2.90 6.62 7.14
CA GLU A 7 -3.89 7.02 6.12
C GLU A 7 -3.35 6.93 4.70
N GLY A 8 -2.16 7.47 4.43
CA GLY A 8 -1.55 7.41 3.10
C GLY A 8 -1.36 5.99 2.58
N MET A 9 -0.94 5.07 3.46
CA MET A 9 -0.85 3.65 3.13
C MET A 9 -2.22 3.06 2.80
N LYS A 10 -3.27 3.38 3.57
CA LYS A 10 -4.62 2.88 3.30
C LYS A 10 -5.13 3.35 1.95
N ASP A 11 -4.88 4.61 1.60
CA ASP A 11 -5.25 5.18 0.31
C ASP A 11 -4.47 4.53 -0.84
N ALA A 12 -3.17 4.30 -0.66
CA ALA A 12 -2.34 3.61 -1.64
C ALA A 12 -2.78 2.16 -1.88
N VAL A 13 -3.09 1.42 -0.81
CA VAL A 13 -3.59 0.04 -0.92
C VAL A 13 -4.96 0.00 -1.59
N ARG A 14 -5.88 0.92 -1.24
CA ARG A 14 -7.19 1.01 -1.90
C ARG A 14 -7.06 1.31 -3.38
N LEU A 15 -6.20 2.27 -3.74
CA LEU A 15 -5.92 2.60 -5.15
C LEU A 15 -5.45 1.36 -5.91
N LEU A 16 -4.40 0.70 -5.42
CA LEU A 16 -3.82 -0.48 -6.10
C LEU A 16 -4.84 -1.62 -6.23
N ALA A 17 -5.60 -1.91 -5.17
CA ALA A 17 -6.60 -2.96 -5.20
C ALA A 17 -7.71 -2.66 -6.21
N GLN A 18 -8.10 -1.38 -6.35
CA GLN A 18 -9.18 -0.96 -7.26
C GLN A 18 -8.74 -0.83 -8.71
N THR A 19 -7.47 -0.48 -8.98
CA THR A 19 -6.97 -0.29 -10.34
C THR A 19 -6.31 -1.55 -10.92
N GLU A 20 -5.54 -2.27 -10.10
CA GLU A 20 -4.73 -3.42 -10.57
C GLU A 20 -5.17 -4.77 -9.97
N GLY A 21 -6.08 -4.79 -8.99
CA GLY A 21 -6.53 -6.02 -8.35
C GLY A 21 -5.46 -6.70 -7.48
N LEU A 22 -4.38 -6.00 -7.13
CA LEU A 22 -3.30 -6.51 -6.27
C LEU A 22 -3.50 -6.07 -4.81
N LEU A 23 -3.19 -6.99 -3.88
CA LEU A 23 -3.39 -6.78 -2.45
C LEU A 23 -2.05 -6.63 -1.73
N PHE A 24 -1.82 -5.46 -1.14
CA PHE A 24 -0.62 -5.15 -0.35
C PHE A 24 -0.95 -5.06 1.14
N ASP A 25 0.03 -5.42 1.98
CA ASP A 25 -0.14 -5.43 3.43
C ASP A 25 0.03 -4.03 4.05
N PRO A 26 -0.54 -3.79 5.25
CA PRO A 26 -0.48 -2.50 5.90
C PRO A 26 0.83 -2.22 6.66
N VAL A 27 1.75 -3.18 6.73
CA VAL A 27 3.00 -3.08 7.47
C VAL A 27 4.15 -2.64 6.56
N TYR A 28 4.28 -3.24 5.38
CA TYR A 28 5.40 -3.05 4.45
C TYR A 28 4.97 -2.55 3.08
N SER A 29 4.37 -3.40 2.26
CA SER A 29 4.17 -3.13 0.83
C SER A 29 3.27 -1.92 0.62
N GLY A 30 2.22 -1.76 1.44
CA GLY A 30 1.35 -0.58 1.38
C GLY A 30 2.10 0.72 1.67
N LYS A 31 3.00 0.73 2.67
CA LYS A 31 3.80 1.92 3.00
C LYS A 31 4.86 2.23 1.96
N GLY A 32 5.46 1.18 1.38
CA GLY A 32 6.37 1.32 0.26
C GLY A 32 5.67 1.95 -0.95
N LEU A 33 4.45 1.50 -1.25
CA LEU A 33 3.66 2.04 -2.36
C LEU A 33 3.23 3.49 -2.12
N ASP A 34 2.76 3.81 -0.91
CA ASP A 34 2.43 5.19 -0.50
C ASP A 34 3.62 6.14 -0.73
N GLY A 35 4.80 5.73 -0.25
CA GLY A 35 6.04 6.47 -0.48
C GLY A 35 6.38 6.63 -1.96
N LEU A 36 6.22 5.57 -2.77
CA LEU A 36 6.45 5.66 -4.22
C LEU A 36 5.49 6.65 -4.89
N ILE A 37 4.20 6.57 -4.58
CA ILE A 37 3.17 7.47 -5.14
C ILE A 37 3.47 8.92 -4.76
N ASP A 38 3.84 9.19 -3.51
CA ASP A 38 4.23 10.52 -3.05
C ASP A 38 5.44 11.08 -3.82
N GLN A 39 6.49 10.26 -4.02
CA GLN A 39 7.67 10.67 -4.78
C GLN A 39 7.37 10.93 -6.26
N ILE A 40 6.50 10.12 -6.89
CA ILE A 40 6.01 10.38 -8.26
C ILE A 40 5.27 11.71 -8.32
N LYS A 41 4.34 11.98 -7.38
CA LYS A 41 3.59 13.25 -7.34
C LYS A 41 4.50 14.47 -7.15
N LYS A 42 5.64 14.29 -6.50
CA LYS A 42 6.66 15.35 -6.29
C LYS A 42 7.64 15.50 -7.46
N GLY A 43 7.49 14.74 -8.53
CA GLY A 43 8.36 14.80 -9.71
C GLY A 43 9.74 14.17 -9.51
N TYR A 44 9.93 13.36 -8.47
CA TYR A 44 11.24 12.75 -8.19
C TYR A 44 11.74 11.84 -9.34
N PHE A 45 10.80 11.26 -10.10
CA PHE A 45 11.08 10.39 -11.24
C PHE A 45 10.85 11.07 -12.59
N ASP A 46 10.77 12.40 -12.65
CA ASP A 46 10.54 13.13 -13.90
C ASP A 46 11.63 12.81 -14.93
N GLY A 47 11.21 12.54 -16.17
CA GLY A 47 12.10 12.10 -17.26
C GLY A 47 12.44 10.60 -17.24
N MET A 48 12.08 9.85 -16.20
CA MET A 48 12.15 8.39 -16.22
C MET A 48 10.90 7.82 -16.90
N THR A 49 11.10 6.86 -17.81
CA THR A 49 9.98 6.21 -18.53
C THR A 49 9.44 4.98 -17.81
N ASN A 50 10.26 4.32 -16.99
CA ASN A 50 9.90 3.10 -16.29
C ASN A 50 10.38 3.16 -14.84
N VAL A 51 9.49 2.86 -13.90
CA VAL A 51 9.79 2.74 -12.48
C VAL A 51 9.32 1.36 -12.00
N VAL A 52 10.23 0.59 -11.40
CA VAL A 52 9.93 -0.77 -10.93
C VAL A 52 9.68 -0.74 -9.42
N PHE A 53 8.47 -1.06 -9.01
CA PHE A 53 8.16 -1.33 -7.60
C PHE A 53 8.34 -2.82 -7.29
N LEU A 54 9.20 -3.15 -6.33
CA LEU A 54 9.40 -4.53 -5.89
C LEU A 54 8.41 -4.89 -4.77
N HIS A 55 7.33 -5.59 -5.13
CA HIS A 55 6.42 -6.17 -4.15
C HIS A 55 7.02 -7.43 -3.51
N THR A 56 7.31 -7.38 -2.21
CA THR A 56 7.95 -8.48 -1.46
C THR A 56 6.97 -9.43 -0.79
N GLY A 57 5.66 -9.31 -1.06
CA GLY A 57 4.60 -10.10 -0.47
C GLY A 57 3.96 -9.44 0.76
N GLY A 58 3.54 -10.26 1.72
CA GLY A 58 2.92 -9.81 2.98
C GLY A 58 1.38 -9.80 2.99
N SER A 59 0.71 -10.03 1.86
CA SER A 59 -0.75 -9.87 1.72
C SER A 59 -1.57 -10.69 2.72
N ALA A 60 -1.07 -11.85 3.16
CA ALA A 60 -1.71 -12.66 4.21
C ALA A 60 -1.88 -11.91 5.54
N ALA A 61 -1.07 -10.88 5.82
CA ALA A 61 -1.22 -10.07 7.02
C ALA A 61 -2.53 -9.25 7.02
N LEU A 62 -3.15 -8.97 5.87
CA LEU A 62 -4.41 -8.21 5.79
C LEU A 62 -5.51 -8.78 6.68
N PHE A 63 -5.57 -10.09 6.85
CA PHE A 63 -6.54 -10.76 7.70
C PHE A 63 -6.41 -10.39 9.19
N GLY A 64 -5.24 -9.90 9.61
CA GLY A 64 -5.00 -9.36 10.95
C GLY A 64 -5.32 -7.87 11.12
N TYR A 65 -5.76 -7.18 10.06
CA TYR A 65 -6.04 -5.74 10.07
C TYR A 65 -7.42 -5.38 9.47
N PRO A 66 -8.52 -6.05 9.85
CA PRO A 66 -9.85 -5.71 9.32
C PRO A 66 -10.25 -4.27 9.64
N ASP A 67 -9.96 -3.80 10.86
CA ASP A 67 -10.28 -2.44 11.32
C ASP A 67 -9.53 -1.35 10.55
N ALA A 68 -8.38 -1.68 9.93
CA ALA A 68 -7.66 -0.71 9.12
C ALA A 68 -8.46 -0.30 7.87
N PHE A 69 -9.37 -1.15 7.40
CA PHE A 69 -10.15 -0.92 6.18
C PHE A 69 -11.66 -0.89 6.44
N ASP A 70 -12.07 -0.67 7.69
CA ASP A 70 -13.47 -0.62 8.10
C ASP A 70 -14.24 -1.91 7.73
N LEU A 71 -13.53 -3.05 7.74
CA LEU A 71 -14.11 -4.35 7.40
C LEU A 71 -14.62 -5.03 8.66
N PRO A 72 -15.72 -5.82 8.56
CA PRO A 72 -16.12 -6.68 9.65
C PRO A 72 -14.99 -7.68 9.93
N GLY A 73 -14.46 -7.65 11.15
CA GLY A 73 -13.47 -8.63 11.59
C GLY A 73 -14.03 -10.06 11.60
N TYR A 74 -13.14 -11.03 11.74
CA TYR A 74 -13.54 -12.42 11.94
C TYR A 74 -14.09 -12.59 13.37
N ILE A 75 -15.31 -13.10 13.49
CA ILE A 75 -15.93 -13.54 14.75
C ILE A 75 -15.47 -14.97 15.05
#